data_AF-A0A1C3H6S6-F1
#
_entry.id   AF-A0A1C3H6S6-F1
#
_cell.length_a   1.000
_cell.length_b   1.000
_cell.length_c   1.000
_cell.angle_alpha   90.00
_cell.angle_beta   90.00
_cell.angle_gamma   90.00
#
_symmetry.space_group_name_H-M   'P 1'
#
loop_
_entity.id
_entity.type
_entity.pdbx_description
1 polymer ?
#
loop_
_entity_poly.entity_id
_entity_poly.type
_entity_poly.pdbx_seq_one_letter_code
_entity_poly.pdbx_strand_id
1 'polypeptide(L)' 'MNMTTWWLALALMLLCEGALIGIAPAIWRRTMRQLGELPDSALRRIGLGMAATAILIVALLLWLAY' A
#
# COMPACT_ATOMS: atom_id res chain seq x y z
N MET A 1 -13.17 -5.89 17.40
CA MET A 1 -11.70 -5.82 17.17
C MET A 1 -11.05 -5.23 18.41
N ASN A 2 -9.96 -5.82 18.93
CA ASN A 2 -9.31 -5.36 20.16
C ASN A 2 -8.33 -4.20 19.87
N MET A 3 -8.10 -3.29 20.83
CA MET A 3 -7.16 -2.17 20.65
C MET A 3 -5.74 -2.64 20.31
N THR A 4 -5.35 -3.83 20.78
CA THR A 4 -4.07 -4.46 20.47
C THR A 4 -3.92 -4.81 18.99
N THR A 5 -5.01 -5.19 18.31
CA THR A 5 -5.00 -5.52 16.87
C THR A 5 -4.67 -4.30 16.02
N TRP A 6 -5.20 -3.13 16.39
CA TRP A 6 -4.91 -1.88 15.70
C TRP A 6 -3.44 -1.47 15.84
N TRP A 7 -2.91 -1.55 17.06
CA TRP A 7 -1.49 -1.27 17.31
C TRP A 7 -0.56 -2.25 16.58
N LEU A 8 -0.91 -3.53 16.53
CA LEU A 8 -0.13 -4.53 15.79
C LEU A 8 -0.17 -4.27 14.27
N ALA A 9 -1.33 -3.93 13.71
CA ALA A 9 -1.46 -3.59 12.30
C ALA A 9 -0.60 -2.36 11.94
N LEU A 10 -0.63 -1.33 12.79
CA LEU A 10 0.24 -0.15 12.63
C LEU A 10 1.73 -0.50 12.71
N ALA A 11 2.13 -1.33 13.68
CA ALA A 11 3.51 -1.76 13.83
C ALA A 11 4.01 -2.54 12.60
N LEU A 12 3.18 -3.43 12.03
CA LEU A 12 3.51 -4.18 10.82
C LEU A 12 3.57 -3.29 9.58
N MET A 13 2.64 -2.33 9.43
CA MET A 13 2.66 -1.36 8.35
C MET A 13 3.96 -0.54 8.37
N LEU A 14 4.33 0.00 9.54
CA LEU A 14 5.57 0.74 9.73
C LEU A 14 6.81 -0.12 9.50
N LEU A 15 6.80 -1.37 9.95
CA LEU A 15 7.89 -2.31 9.71
C LEU A 15 8.08 -2.55 8.22
N CYS A 16 7.01 -2.80 7.47
CA CYS A 16 7.09 -3.04 6.03
C CYS A 16 7.55 -1.80 5.25
N GLU A 17 6.96 -0.63 5.50
CA GLU A 17 7.36 0.61 4.82
C GLU A 17 8.77 1.05 5.20
N GLY A 18 9.10 1.01 6.49
CA GLY A 18 10.42 1.37 7.01
C GLY A 18 11.50 0.41 6.55
N ALA A 19 11.21 -0.90 6.51
CA ALA A 19 12.16 -1.90 6.01
C ALA A 19 12.44 -1.73 4.52
N LEU A 20 11.42 -1.43 3.70
CA LEU A 20 11.62 -1.19 2.27
C LEU A 20 12.58 -0.02 2.02
N ILE A 21 12.38 1.10 2.73
CA ILE A 21 13.23 2.29 2.61
C ILE A 21 14.62 2.02 3.19
N GLY A 22 14.70 1.31 4.32
CA GLY A 22 15.95 1.03 5.02
C GLY A 22 16.85 0.01 4.31
N ILE A 23 16.27 -1.06 3.77
CA ILE A 23 16.99 -2.12 3.06
C ILE A 23 17.43 -1.66 1.67
N ALA A 24 16.56 -0.95 0.95
CA ALA A 24 16.74 -0.67 -0.47
C ALA A 24 16.51 0.82 -0.83
N PRO A 25 17.23 1.77 -0.22
CA PRO A 25 16.97 3.19 -0.39
C PRO A 25 17.21 3.69 -1.83
N ALA A 26 18.12 3.04 -2.57
CA ALA A 26 18.41 3.38 -3.97
C ALA A 26 17.25 2.99 -4.91
N ILE A 27 16.66 1.81 -4.69
CA ILE A 27 15.52 1.32 -5.46
C ILE A 27 14.30 2.21 -5.18
N TRP A 28 14.04 2.51 -3.91
CA TRP A 28 12.95 3.40 -3.53
C TRP A 28 13.05 4.78 -4.19
N ARG A 29 14.23 5.42 -4.14
CA ARG A 29 14.45 6.71 -4.81
C ARG A 29 14.23 6.65 -6.32
N ARG A 30 14.62 5.56 -6.97
CA ARG A 30 14.40 5.37 -8.41
C ARG A 30 12.91 5.26 -8.72
N THR A 31 12.17 4.44 -7.97
CA THR A 31 10.72 4.29 -8.15
C THR A 31 9.97 5.60 -7.93
N MET A 32 10.34 6.37 -6.90
CA MET A 32 9.71 7.67 -6.62
C MET A 32 9.97 8.70 -7.72
N ARG A 33 11.19 8.73 -8.29
CA ARG A 33 11.50 9.59 -9.45
C ARG A 33 10.67 9.19 -10.68
N GLN A 34 10.61 7.89 -10.97
CA GLN A 34 9.81 7.39 -12.09
C GLN A 34 8.33 7.72 -11.93
N LEU A 35 7.79 7.60 -10.71
CA LEU A 35 6.40 7.98 -10.41
C LEU A 35 6.17 9.49 -10.55
N GLY A 36 7.14 10.32 -10.16
CA GLY A 36 7.05 11.78 -10.28
C GLY A 36 7.17 12.30 -11.72
N GLU A 37 7.76 11.53 -12.62
CA GLU A 37 7.83 11.85 -14.06
C GLU A 37 6.55 11.46 -14.82
N LEU A 38 5.65 10.68 -14.20
CA LEU A 38 4.40 10.31 -14.84
C LEU A 38 3.41 11.48 -14.88
N PRO A 39 2.58 11.59 -15.92
CA PRO A 39 1.52 12.59 -15.96
C PRO A 39 0.47 12.31 -14.87
N ASP A 40 -0.15 13.36 -14.33
CA ASP A 40 -1.16 13.29 -13.26
C ASP A 40 -2.29 12.31 -13.56
N SER A 41 -2.68 12.18 -14.84
CA SER A 41 -3.70 11.25 -15.29
C SER A 41 -3.29 9.78 -15.08
N ALA A 42 -2.03 9.44 -15.30
CA ALA A 42 -1.49 8.11 -15.05
C ALA A 42 -1.39 7.83 -13.55
N LEU A 43 -0.88 8.80 -12.77
CA LEU A 43 -0.79 8.66 -11.31
C LEU A 43 -2.17 8.47 -10.68
N ARG A 44 -3.18 9.21 -11.15
CA ARG A 44 -4.58 9.03 -10.73
C ARG A 44 -5.13 7.65 -11.07
N ARG A 45 -4.82 7.10 -12.25
CA ARG A 45 -5.25 5.74 -12.63
C ARG A 45 -4.58 4.67 -11.77
N ILE A 46 -3.30 4.84 -11.46
CA ILE A 46 -2.57 3.94 -10.56
C ILE A 46 -3.24 3.96 -9.18
N GLY A 47 -3.43 5.16 -8.60
CA GLY A 47 -4.07 5.31 -7.29
C GLY A 47 -5.49 4.74 -7.24
N LEU A 48 -6.32 5.04 -8.24
CA LEU A 48 -7.67 4.49 -8.34
C LEU A 48 -7.66 2.97 -8.54
N GLY A 49 -6.72 2.44 -9.31
CA GLY A 49 -6.55 1.00 -9.50
C GLY A 49 -6.16 0.28 -8.20
N MET A 50 -5.24 0.86 -7.42
CA MET A 50 -4.89 0.34 -6.09
C MET A 50 -6.09 0.37 -5.14
N ALA A 51 -6.83 1.48 -5.08
CA ALA A 51 -8.02 1.61 -4.24
C ALA A 51 -9.12 0.60 -4.64
N ALA A 52 -9.41 0.47 -5.94
CA ALA A 52 -10.37 -0.49 -6.45
C ALA A 52 -9.96 -1.93 -6.11
N THR A 53 -8.68 -2.26 -6.27
CA THR A 53 -8.14 -3.59 -5.94
C THR A 53 -8.28 -3.89 -4.44
N ALA A 54 -7.98 -2.92 -3.57
CA ALA A 54 -8.17 -3.08 -2.14
C ALA A 54 -9.64 -3.34 -1.77
N ILE A 55 -10.58 -2.60 -2.37
CA ILE A 55 -12.02 -2.83 -2.19
C ILE A 55 -12.42 -4.24 -2.63
N LEU A 56 -11.92 -4.71 -3.78
CA LEU A 56 -12.21 -6.06 -4.27
C LEU A 56 -11.69 -7.14 -3.33
N ILE A 57 -10.48 -6.97 -2.78
CA ILE A 57 -9.91 -7.91 -1.80
C ILE A 57 -10.78 -7.95 -0.54
N VAL A 58 -11.15 -6.79 0.00
CA VAL A 58 -12.03 -6.72 1.18
C VAL A 58 -13.38 -7.38 0.89
N ALA A 59 -14.00 -7.10 -0.25
CA ALA A 59 -15.26 -7.70 -0.66
C ALA A 59 -15.15 -9.23 -0.79
N LEU A 60 -14.07 -9.74 -1.39
CA LEU A 60 -13.81 -11.17 -1.53
C LEU A 60 -13.61 -11.86 -0.17
N LEU A 61 -12.85 -11.24 0.73
CA LEU A 61 -12.63 -11.77 2.08
C LEU A 61 -13.93 -11.80 2.89
N LEU A 62 -14.77 -10.77 2.77
CA LEU A 62 -16.09 -10.74 3.40
C LEU A 62 -17.02 -11.81 2.81
N TRP A 63 -16.99 -12.00 1.49
CA TRP A 63 -17.79 -13.04 0.83
C TRP A 63 -17.37 -14.45 1.25
N LEU A 64 -16.07 -14.71 1.39
CA LEU A 64 -15.57 -16.02 1.86
C LEU A 64 -15.90 -16.30 3.34
N ALA A 65 -16.10 -15.24 4.14
CA ALA A 65 -16.39 -15.34 5.56
C ALA A 65 -17.89 -15.60 5.87
N TYR A 66 -18.76 -15.60 4.87
CA TYR A 66 -20.20 -15.86 4.95
C TYR A 66 -20.57 -17.14 4.19
#